data_AF-A0A0B8NKS8-F1
#
_entry.id   AF-A0A0B8NKS8-F1
#
_cell.length_a   1.000
_cell.length_b   1.000
_cell.length_c   1.000
_cell.angle_alpha   90.00
_cell.angle_beta   90.00
_cell.angle_gamma   90.00
#
_symmetry.space_group_name_H-M   'P 1'
#
loop_
_entity.id
_entity.type
_entity.pdbx_description
1 polymer ?
#
loop_
_entity_poly.entity_id
_entity_poly.type
_entity_poly.pdbx_seq_one_letter_code
_entity_poly.pdbx_strand_id
1 'polypeptide(L)'
;MPDLKVIDYSPAQDGKVFFGAWVEIENEAGEIKQFRIVGPDEIYGEEVKRYISIDSPMARALLKKEADDEVEVRTPEGIKLWFVNRISYQSPDWLEND
;
A
#
# COMPACT_ATOMS: atom_id res chain seq x y z
N MET A 1 10.44 -24.92 -6.21
CA MET A 1 9.25 -24.07 -6.00
C MET A 1 9.58 -23.21 -4.79
N PRO A 2 9.66 -21.87 -4.87
CA PRO A 2 9.88 -21.11 -3.66
C PRO A 2 8.61 -21.23 -2.79
N ASP A 3 8.82 -21.53 -1.52
CA ASP A 3 7.76 -21.69 -0.52
C ASP A 3 6.93 -20.40 -0.43
N LEU A 4 5.62 -20.52 -0.70
CA LEU A 4 4.64 -19.47 -0.45
C LEU A 4 4.52 -19.31 1.07
N LYS A 5 5.28 -18.38 1.65
CA LYS A 5 5.22 -18.09 3.08
C LYS A 5 4.02 -17.19 3.34
N VAL A 6 2.89 -17.78 3.70
CA VAL A 6 1.73 -17.05 4.23
C VAL A 6 2.21 -16.29 5.48
N ILE A 7 2.24 -14.96 5.40
CA ILE A 7 2.59 -14.11 6.53
C ILE A 7 1.33 -13.97 7.37
N ASP A 8 1.26 -14.71 8.47
CA ASP A 8 0.23 -14.51 9.48
C ASP A 8 0.36 -13.10 10.08
N TYR A 9 -0.78 -12.42 10.26
CA TYR A 9 -0.85 -11.11 10.90
C TYR A 9 -0.16 -11.14 12.27
N SER A 10 0.68 -10.13 12.53
CA SER A 10 1.39 -9.97 13.81
C SER A 10 1.07 -8.61 14.42
N PRO A 11 0.90 -8.48 15.75
CA PRO A 11 0.79 -7.19 16.43
C PRO A 11 1.96 -6.23 16.16
N ALA A 12 3.10 -6.74 15.69
CA ALA A 12 4.23 -5.90 15.26
C ALA A 12 3.97 -5.12 13.95
N GLN A 13 2.89 -5.47 13.23
CA GLN A 13 2.43 -4.78 12.02
C GLN A 13 1.38 -3.70 12.34
N ASP A 14 0.97 -3.56 13.60
CA ASP A 14 -0.11 -2.67 13.97
C ASP A 14 0.27 -1.22 13.66
N GLY A 15 -0.55 -0.56 12.83
CA GLY A 15 -0.34 0.81 12.39
C GLY A 15 0.75 1.03 11.34
N LYS A 16 1.42 -0.01 10.82
CA LYS A 16 2.50 0.10 9.84
C LYS A 16 2.16 -0.51 8.48
N VAL A 17 2.72 0.03 7.41
CA VAL A 17 2.55 -0.52 6.06
C VAL A 17 3.46 -1.73 5.83
N PHE A 18 2.88 -2.90 5.56
CA PHE A 18 3.56 -4.10 5.08
C PHE A 18 2.75 -4.81 3.97
N PHE A 19 3.23 -5.98 3.55
CA PHE A 19 2.47 -6.91 2.71
C PHE A 19 1.06 -7.13 3.28
N GLY A 20 0.06 -7.13 2.40
CA GLY A 20 -1.35 -7.31 2.72
C GLY A 20 -2.08 -6.05 3.19
N ALA A 21 -1.36 -4.96 3.49
CA ALA A 21 -1.95 -3.71 3.95
C ALA A 21 -2.72 -2.99 2.84
N TRP A 22 -3.91 -2.52 3.17
CA TRP A 22 -4.60 -1.44 2.48
C TRP A 22 -4.06 -0.12 2.97
N VAL A 23 -3.73 0.77 2.04
CA VAL A 23 -3.14 2.07 2.32
C VAL A 23 -3.91 3.12 1.54
N GLU A 24 -4.26 4.21 2.21
CA GLU A 24 -4.68 5.46 1.60
C GLU A 24 -3.55 6.48 1.73
N ILE A 25 -3.17 7.09 0.61
CA ILE A 25 -2.20 8.16 0.56
C ILE A 25 -2.75 9.36 -0.19
N GLU A 26 -2.22 10.53 0.13
CA GLU A 26 -2.58 11.80 -0.50
C GLU A 26 -1.34 12.59 -0.88
N ASN A 27 -1.41 13.43 -1.92
CA ASN A 27 -0.35 14.38 -2.25
C ASN A 27 -0.78 15.83 -2.01
N GLU A 28 0.14 16.78 -2.16
CA GLU A 28 -0.14 18.21 -1.93
C GLU A 28 -1.21 18.80 -2.86
N ALA A 29 -1.56 18.12 -3.96
CA ALA A 29 -2.62 18.53 -4.87
C ALA A 29 -4.00 17.96 -4.49
N GLY A 30 -4.10 17.19 -3.40
CA GLY A 30 -5.32 16.51 -2.97
C GLY A 30 -5.66 15.25 -3.77
N GLU A 31 -4.72 14.70 -4.54
CA GLU A 31 -4.91 13.43 -5.23
C GLU A 31 -4.83 12.30 -4.20
N ILE A 32 -5.92 11.54 -4.06
CA ILE A 32 -5.98 10.37 -3.16
C ILE A 32 -5.71 9.09 -3.96
N LYS A 33 -4.89 8.20 -3.38
CA LYS A 33 -4.70 6.83 -3.88
C LYS A 33 -4.99 5.83 -2.79
N GLN A 34 -5.79 4.83 -3.15
CA GLN A 34 -6.14 3.72 -2.28
C GLN A 34 -5.73 2.42 -2.96
N PHE A 35 -4.92 1.62 -2.28
CA PHE A 35 -4.47 0.33 -2.82
C PHE A 35 -4.08 -0.66 -1.73
N ARG A 36 -4.04 -1.93 -2.12
CA ARG A 36 -3.49 -3.03 -1.33
C ARG A 36 -2.11 -3.42 -1.83
N ILE A 37 -1.17 -3.61 -0.91
CA ILE A 37 0.16 -4.12 -1.23
C ILE A 37 0.10 -5.65 -1.25
N VAL A 38 0.36 -6.25 -2.41
CA VAL A 38 0.27 -7.70 -2.63
C VAL A 38 1.55 -8.24 -3.26
N GLY A 39 1.66 -9.55 -3.35
CA GLY A 39 2.75 -10.22 -4.05
C GLY A 39 2.59 -10.07 -5.58
N PRO A 40 3.69 -10.19 -6.35
CA PRO A 40 3.62 -10.12 -7.80
C PRO A 40 2.72 -11.21 -8.42
N ASP A 41 2.60 -12.37 -7.76
CA ASP A 41 1.79 -13.51 -8.19
C ASP A 41 0.29 -13.37 -7.82
N GLU A 42 -0.12 -12.29 -7.14
CA GLU A 42 -1.51 -12.08 -6.68
C GLU A 42 -2.26 -11.04 -7.53
N ILE A 43 -1.63 -10.53 -8.58
CA ILE A 43 -2.20 -9.47 -9.44
C ILE A 43 -3.00 -10.09 -10.59
N TYR A 44 -4.10 -10.78 -10.26
CA TYR A 44 -5.01 -11.39 -11.23
C TYR A 44 -6.48 -11.25 -10.79
N GLY A 45 -7.40 -10.95 -11.72
CA GLY A 45 -8.85 -10.82 -11.44
C GLY A 45 -9.40 -9.39 -11.48
N GLU A 46 -10.69 -9.22 -11.14
CA GLU A 46 -11.38 -7.91 -11.20
C GLU A 46 -10.91 -6.93 -10.09
N GLU A 47 -10.41 -7.46 -8.96
CA GLU A 47 -9.88 -6.69 -7.82
C GLU A 47 -8.49 -6.07 -8.08
N VAL A 48 -7.85 -6.41 -9.21
CA VAL A 48 -6.50 -5.92 -9.58
C VAL A 48 -6.42 -4.40 -9.69
N LYS A 49 -7.54 -3.72 -9.94
CA LYS A 49 -7.56 -2.26 -10.12
C LYS A 49 -6.98 -1.50 -8.91
N ARG A 50 -7.03 -2.08 -7.72
CA ARG A 50 -6.52 -1.47 -6.48
C ARG A 50 -5.32 -2.23 -5.89
N TYR A 51 -4.72 -3.17 -6.61
CA TYR A 51 -3.56 -3.93 -6.13
C TYR A 51 -2.28 -3.38 -6.72
N ILE A 52 -1.26 -3.22 -5.86
CA ILE A 52 0.10 -2.93 -6.30
C ILE A 52 1.05 -4.01 -5.79
N SER A 53 2.03 -4.38 -6.62
CA SER A 53 3.10 -5.27 -6.18
C SER A 53 3.93 -4.59 -5.08
N ILE A 54 4.33 -5.37 -4.08
CA ILE A 54 5.33 -4.99 -3.08
C ILE A 54 6.66 -4.54 -3.70
N ASP A 55 6.94 -4.94 -4.94
CA ASP A 55 8.12 -4.52 -5.69
C ASP A 55 7.99 -3.16 -6.37
N SER A 56 6.80 -2.57 -6.39
CA SER A 56 6.59 -1.25 -6.99
C SER A 56 7.37 -0.16 -6.22
N PRO A 57 7.82 0.93 -6.90
CA PRO A 57 8.47 2.05 -6.22
C PRO A 57 7.63 2.64 -5.09
N MET A 58 6.30 2.69 -5.29
CA MET A 58 5.33 3.15 -4.30
C MET A 58 5.34 2.27 -3.05
N ALA A 59 5.12 0.96 -3.20
CA ALA A 59 5.09 0.04 -2.08
C ALA A 59 6.42 0.05 -1.30
N ARG A 60 7.55 0.03 -2.02
CA ARG A 60 8.89 0.07 -1.40
C ARG A 60 9.13 1.33 -0.57
N ALA A 61 8.63 2.47 -1.03
CA ALA A 61 8.77 3.72 -0.30
C ALA A 61 7.89 3.75 0.96
N LEU A 62 6.72 3.12 0.90
CA LEU A 62 5.76 3.07 2.00
C LEU A 62 6.08 2.02 3.08
N LEU A 63 6.87 0.98 2.78
CA LEU A 63 7.15 -0.08 3.74
C LEU A 63 7.64 0.47 5.10
N LYS A 64 7.00 0.00 6.18
CA LYS A 64 7.23 0.37 7.59
C LYS A 64 6.77 1.78 8.00
N LYS A 65 6.21 2.57 7.08
CA LYS A 65 5.59 3.87 7.37
C LYS A 65 4.29 3.68 8.15
N GLU A 66 3.93 4.69 8.93
CA GLU A 66 2.71 4.75 9.73
C GLU A 66 1.78 5.86 9.19
N ALA A 67 0.56 5.94 9.72
CA ALA A 67 -0.29 7.10 9.45
C ALA A 67 0.42 8.39 9.88
N ASP A 68 0.13 9.48 9.16
CA ASP A 68 0.74 10.81 9.29
C ASP A 68 2.23 10.89 8.85
N ASP A 69 2.84 9.80 8.39
CA ASP A 69 4.17 9.86 7.78
C ASP A 69 4.15 10.46 6.37
N GLU A 70 5.20 11.21 6.03
CA GLU A 70 5.52 11.57 4.65
C GLU A 70 6.45 10.55 3.97
N VAL A 71 6.30 10.42 2.66
CA VAL A 71 7.11 9.53 1.83
C VAL A 71 7.43 10.16 0.48
N GLU A 72 8.72 10.11 0.12
CA GLU A 72 9.19 10.45 -1.21
C GLU A 72 9.21 9.22 -2.12
N VAL A 73 8.41 9.25 -3.18
CA VAL A 73 8.33 8.17 -4.16
C VAL A 73 9.08 8.58 -5.42
N ARG A 74 10.15 7.84 -5.74
CA ARG A 74 10.92 8.03 -6.97
C ARG A 74 10.22 7.34 -8.13
N THR A 75 9.69 8.13 -9.06
CA THR A 75 9.10 7.64 -10.31
C THR A 75 9.98 8.05 -11.51
N PRO A 76 9.76 7.47 -12.70
CA PRO A 76 10.43 7.93 -13.92
C PRO A 76 10.19 9.41 -14.24
N GLU A 77 9.09 10.00 -13.76
CA GLU A 77 8.72 11.40 -13.98
C GLU A 77 9.35 12.36 -12.95
N GLY A 78 10.00 11.84 -11.90
CA GLY A 78 10.59 12.62 -10.82
C GLY A 78 10.23 12.09 -9.42
N ILE A 79 10.59 12.87 -8.40
CA ILE A 79 10.22 12.58 -7.02
C ILE A 79 8.82 13.16 -6.78
N LYS A 80 7.91 12.35 -6.23
CA LYS A 80 6.58 12.78 -5.78
C LYS A 80 6.47 12.58 -4.27
N LEU A 81 6.02 13.61 -3.56
CA LEU A 81 5.75 13.54 -2.11
C LEU A 81 4.32 13.04 -1.88
N TRP A 82 4.17 12.12 -0.94
CA TRP A 82 2.89 11.58 -0.50
C TRP A 82 2.83 11.53 1.03
N PHE A 83 1.63 11.58 1.57
CA PHE A 83 1.31 11.48 2.99
C PHE A 83 0.45 10.24 3.23
N VAL A 84 0.73 9.49 4.29
CA VAL A 84 -0.04 8.30 4.64
C VAL A 84 -1.24 8.71 5.49
N ASN A 85 -2.45 8.54 4.97
CA ASN A 85 -3.68 8.91 5.68
C ASN A 85 -4.19 7.76 6.54
N ARG A 86 -4.29 6.54 5.97
CA ARG A 86 -4.91 5.38 6.65
C ARG A 86 -4.24 4.08 6.26
N ILE A 87 -4.19 3.15 7.21
CA ILE A 87 -3.69 1.78 7.01
C ILE A 87 -4.72 0.81 7.59
N SER A 88 -5.05 -0.25 6.85
CA SER A 88 -5.91 -1.33 7.33
C SER A 88 -5.45 -2.69 6.83
N TYR A 89 -5.57 -3.72 7.68
CA TYR A 89 -5.35 -5.12 7.31
C TYR A 89 -6.66 -5.88 7.04
N GLN A 90 -7.79 -5.25 7.34
CA GLN A 90 -9.11 -5.72 6.95
C GLN A 90 -9.57 -4.95 5.72
N SER A 91 -10.52 -5.49 4.95
CA SER A 91 -11.14 -4.71 3.85
C SER A 91 -11.75 -3.44 4.43
N PRO A 92 -11.21 -2.25 4.13
CA PRO A 92 -11.69 -1.01 4.73
C PRO A 92 -13.02 -0.58 4.11
N ASP A 93 -13.87 -0.01 4.95
CA ASP A 93 -15.13 0.64 4.58
C ASP A 93 -14.92 1.91 3.74
N TRP A 94 -13.77 2.58 3.86
CA TRP A 94 -13.44 3.76 3.06
C TRP A 94 -13.12 3.48 1.58
N LEU A 95 -13.08 2.21 1.15
CA LEU A 95 -12.94 1.86 -0.27
C LEU A 95 -14.24 2.08 -1.06
N GLU A 96 -15.40 2.06 -0.42
CA GLU A 96 -16.72 2.05 -1.07
C GLU A 96 -17.18 3.43 -1.59
N ASN A 97 -16.42 4.50 -1.36
CA ASN A 97 -16.83 5.88 -1.67
C ASN A 97 -16.38 6.39 -3.07
N ASP A 98 -16.22 5.52 -4.06
CA ASP A 98 -15.84 5.87 -5.44
C ASP A 98 -17.05 5.79 -6.40
#